data_AF-A0AA86TMI7-F1
#
_entry.id   AF-A0AA86TMI7-F1
#
_cell.length_a   1.000
_cell.length_b   1.000
_cell.length_c   1.000
_cell.angle_alpha   90.00
_cell.angle_beta   90.00
_cell.angle_gamma   90.00
#
_symmetry.space_group_name_H-M   'P 1'
#
loop_
_entity.id
_entity.type
_entity.pdbx_description
1 polymer ?
#
loop_
_entity_poly.entity_id
_entity_poly.type
_entity_poly.pdbx_seq_one_letter_code
_entity_poly.pdbx_strand_id
1 'polypeptide(L)'
;MVAEEKFEPELYQKRLCNELEDMIHNYAEDHANMKITKIQSNLTIIVQSFYKSNLISKDHCGIFQQKIKSLKKIENIEDILKQREQNLPAQQEQPKRAKA
;
A
#
# COMPACT_ATOMS: atom_id res chain seq x y z
N MET A 1 8.89 -49.74 -0.68
CA MET A 1 9.90 -48.80 -0.14
C MET A 1 9.31 -47.42 -0.26
N VAL A 2 8.83 -46.85 0.84
CA VAL A 2 8.33 -45.47 0.84
C VAL A 2 9.58 -44.60 0.92
N ALA A 3 9.80 -43.75 -0.09
CA ALA A 3 10.84 -42.74 -0.01
C ALA A 3 10.52 -41.87 1.21
N GLU A 4 11.34 -41.95 2.25
CA GLU A 4 11.31 -40.97 3.34
C GLU A 4 11.68 -39.62 2.72
N GLU A 5 10.66 -38.79 2.47
CA GLU A 5 10.88 -37.38 2.14
C GLU A 5 11.63 -36.75 3.32
N LYS A 6 12.90 -36.44 3.10
CA LYS A 6 13.70 -35.69 4.06
C LYS A 6 13.09 -34.30 4.20
N PHE A 7 12.61 -33.99 5.39
CA PHE A 7 12.20 -32.64 5.72
C PHE A 7 13.43 -31.71 5.67
N GLU A 8 13.37 -30.69 4.81
CA GLU A 8 14.41 -29.67 4.67
C GLU A 8 13.98 -28.38 5.39
N PRO A 9 14.38 -28.18 6.65
CA PRO A 9 13.88 -27.07 7.47
C PRO A 9 14.20 -25.69 6.90
N GLU A 10 15.34 -25.52 6.22
CA GLU A 10 15.71 -24.23 5.60
C GLU A 10 14.82 -23.89 4.40
N LEU A 11 14.48 -24.88 3.56
CA LEU A 11 13.54 -24.68 2.45
C LEU A 11 12.13 -24.39 2.96
N TYR A 12 11.72 -25.04 4.04
CA TYR A 12 10.44 -24.78 4.68
C TYR A 12 10.38 -23.36 5.26
N GLN A 13 11.43 -22.94 5.98
CA GLN A 13 11.52 -21.59 6.53
C GLN A 13 11.50 -20.52 5.43
N LYS A 14 12.22 -20.74 4.33
CA LYS A 14 12.21 -19.81 3.18
C LYS A 14 10.82 -19.66 2.57
N ARG A 15 10.05 -20.74 2.44
CA ARG A 15 8.66 -20.68 1.96
C ARG A 15 7.77 -19.89 2.91
N LEU A 16 7.88 -20.13 4.21
CA LEU A 16 7.12 -19.39 5.23
C LEU A 16 7.42 -17.88 5.19
N CYS A 17 8.69 -17.50 5.02
CA CYS A 17 9.06 -16.09 4.90
C CYS A 17 8.41 -15.44 3.67
N ASN A 18 8.45 -16.12 2.51
CA ASN A 18 7.82 -15.61 1.29
C ASN A 18 6.30 -15.50 1.43
N GLU A 19 5.63 -16.52 2.00
CA GLU A 19 4.18 -16.50 2.23
C GLU A 19 3.79 -15.36 3.18
N LEU A 20 4.60 -15.09 4.22
CA LEU A 20 4.36 -13.97 5.13
C LEU A 20 4.55 -12.62 4.43
N GLU A 21 5.58 -12.48 3.61
CA GLU A 21 5.79 -11.27 2.79
C GLU A 21 4.58 -11.02 1.87
N ASP A 22 4.11 -12.04 1.15
CA ASP A 22 2.93 -11.94 0.29
C ASP A 22 1.68 -11.53 1.09
N MET A 23 1.45 -12.13 2.26
CA MET A 23 0.33 -11.78 3.13
C MET A 23 0.39 -10.31 3.60
N ILE A 24 1.58 -9.83 3.96
CA ILE A 24 1.77 -8.44 4.40
C ILE A 24 1.49 -7.48 3.24
N HIS A 25 2.00 -7.77 2.03
CA HIS A 25 1.76 -6.94 0.84
C HIS A 25 0.27 -6.87 0.50
N ASN A 26 -0.39 -8.03 0.40
CA ASN A 26 -1.81 -8.11 0.07
C ASN A 26 -2.68 -7.36 1.09
N TYR A 27 -2.43 -7.57 2.39
CA TYR A 27 -3.18 -6.87 3.44
C TYR A 27 -3.00 -5.35 3.38
N ALA A 28 -1.77 -4.88 3.13
CA ALA A 28 -1.48 -3.47 3.04
C ALA A 28 -2.15 -2.83 1.81
N GLU A 29 -2.12 -3.52 0.66
CA GLU A 29 -2.77 -3.08 -0.57
C GLU A 29 -4.28 -3.01 -0.43
N ASP A 30 -4.92 -4.06 0.10
CA ASP A 30 -6.36 -4.12 0.33
C ASP A 30 -6.82 -3.00 1.25
N HIS A 31 -6.09 -2.78 2.35
CA HIS A 31 -6.43 -1.73 3.30
C HIS A 31 -6.27 -0.32 2.70
N ALA A 32 -5.22 -0.09 1.89
CA ALA A 32 -5.03 1.17 1.17
C ALA A 32 -6.16 1.40 0.15
N ASN A 33 -6.49 0.38 -0.63
CA ASN A 33 -7.58 0.40 -1.62
C ASN A 33 -8.92 0.70 -0.96
N MET A 34 -9.24 0.02 0.15
CA MET A 34 -10.48 0.26 0.91
C MET A 34 -10.59 1.71 1.39
N LYS A 35 -9.50 2.30 1.90
CA LYS A 35 -9.49 3.70 2.34
C LYS A 35 -9.69 4.66 1.17
N ILE A 36 -9.04 4.44 0.04
CA ILE A 36 -9.18 5.29 -1.15
C ILE A 36 -10.62 5.24 -1.67
N THR A 37 -11.22 4.05 -1.78
CA THR A 37 -12.62 3.90 -2.19
C THR A 37 -13.57 4.64 -1.26
N LYS A 38 -13.35 4.56 0.06
CA LYS A 38 -14.16 5.30 1.04
C LYS A 38 -14.03 6.82 0.86
N ILE A 39 -12.81 7.32 0.64
CA ILE A 39 -12.57 8.75 0.38
C ILE A 39 -13.26 9.19 -0.91
N GLN A 40 -13.14 8.42 -1.99
CA GLN A 40 -13.79 8.72 -3.27
C GLN A 40 -15.31 8.83 -3.11
N SER A 41 -15.93 7.87 -2.41
CA SER A 41 -17.36 7.87 -2.14
C SER A 41 -17.79 9.13 -1.38
N ASN A 42 -17.10 9.47 -0.30
CA ASN A 42 -17.39 10.67 0.49
C ASN A 42 -17.26 11.96 -0.32
N LEU A 43 -16.20 12.09 -1.11
CA LEU A 43 -15.99 13.27 -1.96
C LEU A 43 -17.06 13.38 -3.05
N THR A 44 -17.48 12.25 -3.65
CA THR A 44 -18.56 12.22 -4.63
C THR A 44 -19.86 12.73 -4.01
N ILE A 45 -20.20 12.33 -2.78
CA ILE A 45 -21.39 12.80 -2.06
C ILE A 45 -21.32 14.33 -1.84
N ILE A 46 -20.17 14.83 -1.38
CA ILE A 46 -19.98 16.28 -1.13
C ILE A 46 -20.16 17.07 -2.43
N VAL A 47 -19.49 16.67 -3.51
CA VAL A 47 -19.59 17.34 -4.81
C VAL A 47 -21.02 17.32 -5.34
N GLN A 48 -21.73 16.19 -5.20
CA GLN A 48 -23.15 16.12 -5.58
C GLN A 48 -24.03 17.03 -4.72
N SER A 49 -23.77 17.13 -3.42
CA SER A 49 -24.48 18.05 -2.54
C SER A 49 -24.27 19.50 -2.96
N PHE A 50 -23.04 19.90 -3.28
CA PHE A 50 -22.74 21.26 -3.76
C PHE A 50 -23.43 21.56 -5.09
N TYR A 51 -23.48 20.59 -6.00
CA TYR A 51 -24.21 20.74 -7.25
C TYR A 51 -25.73 20.91 -7.02
N LYS A 52 -26.33 20.07 -6.16
CA LYS A 52 -27.77 20.17 -5.81
C LYS A 52 -28.12 21.49 -5.13
N SER A 53 -27.21 22.05 -4.34
CA SER A 53 -27.37 23.35 -3.69
C SER A 53 -27.05 24.55 -4.59
N ASN A 54 -26.83 24.35 -5.90
CA ASN A 54 -26.44 25.38 -6.87
C ASN A 54 -25.16 26.18 -6.49
N LEU A 55 -24.28 25.60 -5.66
CA LEU A 55 -23.01 26.23 -5.26
C LEU A 55 -21.93 26.06 -6.33
N ILE A 56 -22.04 25.04 -7.17
CA ILE A 56 -21.14 24.76 -8.29
C ILE A 56 -21.94 24.47 -9.55
N SER A 57 -21.40 24.81 -10.72
CA SER A 57 -22.04 24.49 -11.99
C SER A 57 -21.90 23.00 -12.34
N LYS A 58 -22.67 22.56 -13.35
CA LYS A 58 -22.59 21.19 -13.89
C LYS A 58 -21.18 20.85 -14.40
N ASP A 59 -20.51 21.81 -15.03
CA ASP A 59 -19.17 21.62 -15.56
C ASP A 59 -18.15 21.41 -14.44
N HIS A 60 -18.22 22.23 -13.38
CA HIS A 60 -17.38 22.07 -12.19
C HIS A 60 -17.63 20.72 -11.51
N CYS A 61 -18.89 20.31 -11.38
CA CYS A 61 -19.25 18.99 -10.87
C CYS A 61 -18.59 17.87 -11.69
N GLY A 62 -18.64 17.95 -13.03
CA GLY A 62 -17.98 17.01 -13.93
C GLY A 62 -16.46 16.94 -13.73
N ILE A 63 -15.79 18.09 -13.64
CA ILE A 63 -14.34 18.18 -13.39
C ILE A 63 -13.97 17.54 -12.05
N PHE A 64 -14.72 17.84 -10.98
CA PHE A 64 -14.43 17.26 -9.67
C PHE A 64 -14.68 15.74 -9.63
N GLN A 65 -15.74 15.24 -10.28
CA GLN A 65 -15.97 13.80 -10.38
C GLN A 65 -14.84 13.09 -11.16
N GLN A 66 -14.29 13.70 -12.21
CA GLN A 66 -13.12 13.16 -12.90
C GLN A 66 -11.88 13.13 -11.99
N LYS A 67 -11.62 14.21 -11.24
CA LYS A 67 -10.50 14.26 -10.28
C LYS A 67 -10.64 13.23 -9.17
N ILE A 68 -11.85 13.01 -8.65
CA ILE A 68 -12.13 11.98 -7.64
C ILE A 68 -11.84 10.58 -8.21
N LYS A 69 -12.29 10.29 -9.43
CA LYS A 69 -11.98 9.03 -10.12
C LYS A 69 -10.48 8.85 -10.39
N SER A 70 -9.75 9.95 -10.64
CA SER A 70 -8.30 9.89 -10.84
C SER A 70 -7.50 9.77 -9.55
N LEU A 71 -8.13 9.81 -8.36
CA LEU A 71 -7.48 9.35 -7.12
C LEU A 71 -7.18 7.87 -7.30
N LYS A 72 -5.98 7.57 -7.80
CA LYS A 72 -5.57 6.22 -8.09
C LYS A 72 -5.47 5.42 -6.80
N LYS A 73 -5.74 4.12 -6.93
CA LYS A 73 -5.24 3.09 -6.02
C LYS A 73 -3.75 3.33 -5.81
N ILE A 74 -3.26 3.17 -4.58
CA ILE A 74 -1.82 3.08 -4.34
C ILE A 74 -1.41 1.71 -4.92
N GLU A 75 -1.19 1.66 -6.23
CA GLU A 75 -0.80 0.42 -6.93
C GLU A 75 0.64 0.01 -6.61
N ASN A 76 1.40 0.83 -5.89
CA ASN A 76 2.77 0.53 -5.54
C ASN A 76 3.07 0.96 -4.10
N ILE A 77 2.63 0.15 -3.14
CA ILE A 77 3.25 0.15 -1.81
C ILE A 77 4.75 -0.15 -1.97
N GLU A 78 5.15 -0.97 -2.95
CA GLU A 78 6.55 -1.16 -3.32
C GLU A 78 7.26 0.12 -3.76
N ASP A 79 6.68 0.99 -4.59
CA ASP A 79 7.33 2.26 -4.97
C ASP A 79 7.42 3.19 -3.76
N ILE A 80 6.42 3.20 -2.89
CA ILE A 80 6.46 4.01 -1.65
C ILE A 80 7.51 3.45 -0.68
N LEU A 81 7.63 2.13 -0.54
CA LEU A 81 8.62 1.46 0.29
C LEU A 81 10.02 1.64 -0.29
N LYS A 82 10.23 1.43 -1.61
CA LYS A 82 11.49 1.69 -2.32
C LYS A 82 11.88 3.15 -2.24
N GLN A 83 10.94 4.09 -2.38
CA GLN A 83 11.21 5.51 -2.17
C GLN A 83 11.55 5.82 -0.71
N ARG A 84 10.96 5.12 0.27
CA ARG A 84 11.33 5.29 1.69
C ARG A 84 12.66 4.65 2.04
N GLU A 85 13.03 3.50 1.45
CA GLU A 85 14.35 2.89 1.56
C GLU A 85 15.43 3.76 0.91
N GLN A 86 15.15 4.35 -0.25
CA GLN A 86 16.06 5.29 -0.91
C GLN A 86 16.20 6.63 -0.16
N ASN A 87 15.19 7.01 0.64
CA ASN A 87 15.19 8.23 1.45
C ASN A 87 15.47 7.99 2.95
N LEU A 88 15.78 6.75 3.35
CA LEU A 88 16.32 6.45 4.67
C LEU A 88 17.79 6.89 4.63
N PRO A 89 18.19 7.98 5.33
CA PRO A 89 19.61 8.21 5.54
C PRO A 89 20.14 6.96 6.23
N ALA A 90 21.23 6.41 5.71
CA ALA A 90 21.94 5.29 6.31
C ALA A 90 22.35 5.64 7.75
N GLN A 91 21.44 5.45 8.71
CA GLN A 91 21.76 5.39 10.13
C GLN A 91 22.32 4.00 10.44
N GLN A 92 23.43 3.68 9.78
CA GLN A 92 24.44 2.75 10.26
C GLN A 92 25.75 3.53 10.44
N GLU A 93 25.75 4.50 11.36
CA GLU A 93 27.00 4.85 12.03
C GLU A 93 27.24 3.83 13.15
N GLN A 94 28.22 2.96 12.94
CA GLN A 94 28.89 2.22 13.99
C GLN A 94 29.31 3.15 15.16
N PRO A 95 29.42 2.59 16.37
CA PRO A 95 30.67 2.76 17.09
C PRO A 95 31.31 1.42 17.47
N LYS A 96 32.47 1.18 16.83
CA LYS A 96 33.75 0.73 17.39
C LYS A 96 33.70 -0.19 18.63
N ARG A 97 34.20 -1.42 18.43
CA ARG A 97 34.90 -2.33 19.38
C ARG A 97 34.93 -1.87 20.86
N ALA A 98 34.32 -2.66 21.74
CA ALA A 98 34.91 -2.94 23.04
C ALA A 98 35.76 -4.22 22.89
N LYS A 99 37.08 -4.09 23.13
CA LYS A 99 37.97 -5.23 23.36
C LYS A 99 37.66 -5.81 24.74
N ALA A 100 37.57 -7.14 24.83
CA ALA A 100 38.09 -7.88 25.97
C ALA A 100 39.37 -8.57 25.49
#